data_AF-A0A1Y2HK76-F1
#
_entry.id   AF-A0A1Y2HK76-F1
#
_cell.length_a   1.000
_cell.length_b   1.000
_cell.length_c   1.000
_cell.angle_alpha   90.00
_cell.angle_beta   90.00
_cell.angle_gamma   90.00
#
_symmetry.space_group_name_H-M   'P 1'
#
loop_
_entity.id
_entity.type
_entity.pdbx_description
1 polymer ?
#
loop_
_entity_poly.entity_id
_entity_poly.type
_entity_poly.pdbx_seq_one_letter_code
_entity_poly.pdbx_strand_id
1 'polypeptide(L)'
;DAEQRVLLRAIRQVKKLKCAEPFATPFDWFGQKLMDYPKTISRPMDLSLIEGKLVGHKYSSAKDVRADMELIVKNCKQFFGDKHKYTSMVNKMATSF
;
A
#
# COMPACT_ATOMS: atom_id res chain seq x y z
N ASP A 1 19.09 0.72 10.59
CA ASP A 1 19.27 0.80 12.05
C ASP A 1 18.25 -0.08 12.77
N ALA A 2 17.96 0.01 14.07
CA ALA A 2 16.95 -0.88 14.69
C ALA A 2 15.50 -0.65 14.18
N GLU A 3 15.11 0.62 13.99
CA GLU A 3 13.77 1.03 13.55
C GLU A 3 13.39 0.42 12.20
N GLN A 4 14.28 0.48 11.22
CA GLN A 4 14.06 -0.06 9.88
C GLN A 4 13.80 -1.58 9.89
N ARG A 5 14.46 -2.33 10.78
CA ARG A 5 14.19 -3.78 10.94
C ARG A 5 12.81 -4.03 11.54
N VAL A 6 12.38 -3.19 12.47
CA VAL A 6 11.03 -3.25 13.07
C VAL A 6 9.97 -2.96 12.01
N LEU A 7 10.13 -1.86 11.25
CA LEU A 7 9.21 -1.47 10.18
C LEU A 7 9.14 -2.53 9.07
N LEU A 8 10.27 -3.10 8.66
CA LEU A 8 10.30 -4.19 7.66
C LEU A 8 9.54 -5.42 8.15
N ARG A 9 9.70 -5.80 9.43
CA ARG A 9 8.93 -6.91 10.02
C ARG A 9 7.44 -6.59 10.11
N ALA A 10 7.06 -5.34 10.42
CA ALA A 10 5.66 -4.91 10.46
C ALA A 10 5.01 -5.00 9.07
N ILE A 11 5.65 -4.43 8.04
CA ILE A 11 5.16 -4.49 6.65
C ILE A 11 4.99 -5.94 6.18
N ARG A 12 5.95 -6.83 6.48
CA ARG A 12 5.86 -8.26 6.14
C ARG A 12 4.71 -8.98 6.85
N GLN A 13 4.34 -8.55 8.06
CA GLN A 13 3.20 -9.10 8.78
C GLN A 13 1.89 -8.60 8.17
N VAL A 14 1.78 -7.30 7.91
CA VAL A 14 0.61 -6.68 7.25
C VAL A 14 0.34 -7.33 5.89
N LYS A 15 1.38 -7.56 5.09
CA LYS A 15 1.29 -8.20 3.77
C LYS A 15 0.74 -9.64 3.80
N LYS A 16 0.79 -10.33 4.94
CA LYS A 16 0.20 -11.67 5.12
C LYS A 16 -1.28 -11.65 5.47
N LEU A 17 -1.86 -10.49 5.79
CA LEU A 17 -3.26 -10.37 6.13
C LEU A 17 -4.12 -10.54 4.87
N LYS A 18 -5.26 -11.24 5.00
CA LYS A 18 -6.22 -11.41 3.89
C LYS A 18 -6.70 -10.07 3.32
N CYS A 19 -6.83 -9.04 4.15
CA CYS A 19 -7.24 -7.70 3.70
C CYS A 19 -6.14 -6.96 2.92
N ALA A 20 -4.89 -7.43 2.97
CA ALA A 20 -3.77 -6.82 2.26
C ALA A 20 -3.56 -7.40 0.86
N GLU A 21 -4.21 -8.52 0.51
CA GLU A 21 -3.99 -9.25 -0.75
C GLU A 21 -4.07 -8.35 -2.00
N PRO A 22 -5.06 -7.45 -2.18
CA PRO A 22 -5.12 -6.59 -3.37
C PRO A 22 -4.03 -5.52 -3.45
N PHE A 23 -3.29 -5.30 -2.35
CA PHE A 23 -2.28 -4.25 -2.19
C PHE A 23 -0.88 -4.83 -1.98
N ALA A 24 -0.73 -6.15 -2.05
CA ALA A 24 0.53 -6.86 -1.80
C ALA A 24 1.57 -6.63 -2.91
N THR A 25 1.10 -6.35 -4.13
CA THR A 25 1.87 -6.08 -5.36
C THR A 25 1.22 -4.92 -6.13
N PRO A 26 1.86 -4.36 -7.17
CA PRO A 26 1.24 -3.34 -8.01
C PRO A 26 -0.14 -3.79 -8.52
N PHE A 27 -1.12 -2.88 -8.46
CA PHE A 27 -2.48 -3.18 -8.89
C PHE A 27 -2.52 -3.39 -10.41
N ASP A 28 -2.97 -4.56 -10.85
CA ASP A 28 -3.10 -4.92 -12.27
C ASP A 28 -4.35 -4.28 -12.90
N TRP A 29 -4.33 -2.95 -13.03
CA TRP A 29 -5.43 -2.22 -13.66
C TRP A 29 -5.61 -2.60 -15.13
N PHE A 30 -4.55 -3.01 -15.83
CA PHE A 30 -4.63 -3.40 -17.24
C PHE A 30 -5.37 -4.71 -17.42
N GLY A 31 -5.00 -5.75 -16.67
CA GLY A 31 -5.70 -7.04 -16.67
C GLY A 31 -7.15 -6.93 -16.19
N GLN A 32 -7.42 -5.99 -15.29
CA GLN A 32 -8.77 -5.66 -14.82
C GLN A 32 -9.57 -4.75 -15.78
N LYS A 33 -8.97 -4.36 -16.92
CA LYS A 33 -9.59 -3.49 -17.94
C LYS A 33 -10.00 -2.11 -17.42
N LEU A 34 -9.28 -1.59 -16.43
CA LEU A 34 -9.51 -0.29 -15.78
C LEU A 34 -8.59 0.78 -16.39
N MET A 35 -8.83 1.14 -17.65
CA MET A 35 -7.94 2.02 -18.44
C MET A 35 -7.85 3.47 -17.93
N ASP A 36 -8.77 3.89 -17.08
CA ASP A 36 -8.72 5.22 -16.45
C ASP A 36 -7.84 5.25 -15.19
N TYR A 37 -7.38 4.11 -14.69
CA TYR A 37 -6.50 4.04 -13.51
C TYR A 37 -5.24 4.91 -13.62
N PRO A 38 -4.43 4.86 -14.70
CA PRO A 38 -3.26 5.74 -14.82
C PRO A 38 -3.60 7.23 -15.00
N LYS A 39 -4.85 7.56 -15.37
CA LYS A 39 -5.31 8.96 -15.45
C LYS A 39 -5.74 9.48 -14.07
N THR A 40 -6.32 8.61 -13.25
CA THR A 40 -6.81 8.94 -11.91
C THR A 40 -5.70 8.89 -10.87
N ILE A 41 -4.83 7.88 -10.92
CA ILE A 41 -3.79 7.61 -9.91
C ILE A 41 -2.43 8.02 -10.44
N SER A 42 -1.94 9.17 -9.98
CA SER A 42 -0.67 9.76 -10.43
C SER A 42 0.57 9.14 -9.77
N ARG A 43 0.46 8.64 -8.54
CA ARG A 43 1.56 8.01 -7.80
C ARG A 43 1.13 6.65 -7.28
N PRO A 44 1.29 5.57 -8.06
CA PRO A 44 0.97 4.22 -7.59
C PRO A 44 1.86 3.83 -6.40
N MET A 45 1.33 3.01 -5.50
CA MET A 45 2.03 2.49 -4.34
C MET A 45 1.41 1.16 -3.93
N ASP A 46 2.21 0.27 -3.36
CA ASP A 46 1.82 -1.05 -2.89
C ASP A 46 2.83 -1.56 -1.83
N LEU A 47 2.49 -2.62 -1.11
CA LEU A 47 3.30 -3.15 -0.01
C LEU A 47 4.64 -3.74 -0.49
N SER A 48 4.73 -4.25 -1.72
CA SER A 48 6.01 -4.74 -2.26
C SER A 48 6.97 -3.60 -2.54
N LEU A 49 6.47 -2.44 -3.00
CA LEU A 49 7.28 -1.25 -3.20
C LEU A 49 7.74 -0.65 -1.85
N ILE A 50 6.87 -0.61 -0.84
CA ILE A 50 7.25 -0.18 0.52
C ILE A 50 8.31 -1.12 1.11
N GLU A 51 8.13 -2.44 0.98
CA GLU A 51 9.11 -3.44 1.42
C GLU A 51 10.46 -3.23 0.71
N GLY A 52 10.46 -3.05 -0.62
CA GLY A 52 11.66 -2.79 -1.41
C GLY A 52 12.38 -1.50 -0.99
N LYS A 53 11.63 -0.42 -0.74
CA LYS A 53 12.18 0.85 -0.22
C LYS A 53 12.79 0.69 1.18
N LEU A 54 12.16 -0.11 2.04
CA LEU A 54 12.73 -0.45 3.36
C LEU A 54 14.00 -1.28 3.23
N VAL A 55 14.04 -2.29 2.36
CA VAL A 55 15.27 -3.09 2.13
C VAL A 55 16.38 -2.21 1.54
N GLY A 56 16.05 -1.30 0.63
CA GLY A 56 16.99 -0.39 -0.02
C GLY A 56 17.36 0.86 0.78
N HIS A 57 17.00 0.94 2.07
CA HIS A 57 17.29 2.09 2.93
C HIS A 57 16.81 3.44 2.35
N LYS A 58 15.65 3.44 1.68
CA LYS A 58 15.09 4.63 0.99
C LYS A 58 14.18 5.50 1.86
N TYR A 59 13.93 5.10 3.09
CA TYR A 59 13.17 5.88 4.06
C TYR A 59 14.09 6.45 5.12
N SER A 60 13.89 7.72 5.46
CA SER A 60 14.65 8.41 6.50
C SER A 60 14.00 8.27 7.87
N SER A 61 12.70 7.95 7.93
CA SER A 61 11.93 7.81 9.16
C SER A 61 10.72 6.89 9.03
N ALA A 62 10.16 6.47 10.17
CA ALA A 62 8.86 5.79 10.22
C ALA A 62 7.71 6.61 9.61
N LYS A 63 7.80 7.96 9.65
CA LYS A 63 6.79 8.85 9.05
C LYS A 63 6.72 8.68 7.54
N ASP A 64 7.85 8.45 6.89
CA ASP A 64 7.89 8.27 5.43
C ASP A 64 7.24 6.95 5.00
N VAL A 65 7.40 5.88 5.81
CA VAL A 65 6.71 4.61 5.60
C VAL A 65 5.20 4.78 5.79
N ARG A 66 4.79 5.50 6.84
CA ARG A 66 3.38 5.80 7.10
C ARG A 66 2.75 6.60 5.96
N ALA A 67 3.46 7.57 5.41
CA ALA A 67 2.97 8.37 4.28
C ALA A 67 2.69 7.51 3.04
N ASP A 68 3.52 6.50 2.76
CA ASP A 68 3.25 5.58 1.65
C ASP A 68 2.12 4.56 1.97
N MET A 69 1.96 4.15 3.22
CA MET A 69 0.77 3.37 3.65
C MET A 69 -0.52 4.18 3.47
N GLU A 70 -0.53 5.44 3.87
CA GLU A 70 -1.65 6.37 3.68
C GLU A 70 -1.91 6.65 2.20
N LEU A 71 -0.87 6.66 1.35
CA LEU A 71 -1.04 6.77 -0.08
C LEU A 71 -1.75 5.56 -0.69
N ILE A 72 -1.48 4.33 -0.23
CA ILE A 72 -2.23 3.15 -0.69
C ILE A 72 -3.72 3.32 -0.38
N VAL A 73 -4.06 3.79 0.84
CA VAL A 73 -5.44 4.09 1.23
C VAL A 73 -6.06 5.17 0.34
N LYS A 74 -5.35 6.29 0.14
CA LYS A 74 -5.82 7.41 -0.68
C LYS A 74 -6.08 6.99 -2.12
N ASN A 75 -5.14 6.28 -2.74
CA ASN A 75 -5.28 5.81 -4.13
C ASN A 75 -6.46 4.86 -4.27
N CYS A 76 -6.63 3.94 -3.33
CA CYS A 76 -7.75 3.01 -3.34
C CYS A 76 -9.10 3.74 -3.24
N LYS A 77 -9.24 4.69 -2.30
CA LYS A 77 -10.45 5.50 -2.15
C LYS A 77 -10.71 6.39 -3.36
N GLN A 78 -9.68 7.02 -3.90
CA GLN A 78 -9.78 7.90 -5.05
C GLN A 78 -10.29 7.16 -6.29
N PHE A 79 -9.82 5.94 -6.53
CA PHE A 79 -10.22 5.17 -7.71
C PHE A 79 -11.56 4.44 -7.52
N PHE A 80 -11.74 3.76 -6.39
CA PHE A 80 -12.89 2.88 -6.18
C PHE A 80 -14.06 3.50 -5.41
N GLY A 81 -13.83 4.62 -4.70
CA GLY A 81 -14.81 5.26 -3.84
C GLY A 81 -14.98 4.59 -2.46
N ASP A 82 -15.64 5.29 -1.54
CA ASP A 82 -15.68 4.91 -0.12
C ASP A 82 -16.41 3.60 0.19
N LYS A 83 -17.39 3.23 -0.65
CA LYS A 83 -18.25 2.06 -0.44
C LYS A 83 -17.72 0.77 -1.08
N HIS A 84 -16.61 0.85 -1.82
CA HIS A 84 -16.08 -0.32 -2.52
C HIS A 84 -15.40 -1.31 -1.57
N LYS A 85 -15.48 -2.60 -1.88
CA LYS A 85 -14.88 -3.67 -1.07
C LYS A 85 -13.39 -3.45 -0.78
N TYR A 86 -12.64 -2.96 -1.76
CA TYR A 86 -11.22 -2.67 -1.60
C TYR A 86 -10.97 -1.52 -0.62
N THR A 87 -11.87 -0.54 -0.55
CA THR A 87 -11.77 0.54 0.45
C THR A 87 -11.94 -0.01 1.87
N SER A 88 -12.88 -0.93 2.10
CA SER A 88 -13.01 -1.60 3.40
C SER A 88 -11.76 -2.40 3.74
N MET A 89 -11.20 -3.11 2.76
CA MET A 89 -9.97 -3.91 2.93
C MET A 89 -8.75 -3.04 3.24
N VAL A 90 -8.55 -1.94 2.51
CA VAL A 90 -7.40 -1.05 2.69
C VAL A 90 -7.45 -0.32 4.03
N ASN A 91 -8.65 0.07 4.49
CA ASN A 91 -8.81 0.67 5.81
C ASN A 91 -8.43 -0.33 6.91
N LYS A 92 -8.89 -1.58 6.81
CA LYS A 92 -8.52 -2.64 7.76
C LYS A 92 -7.01 -2.93 7.73
N MET A 93 -6.42 -2.98 6.55
CA MET A 93 -4.98 -3.14 6.38
C MET A 93 -4.20 -2.00 7.06
N ALA A 94 -4.60 -0.74 6.87
CA ALA A 94 -3.96 0.42 7.46
C ALA A 94 -4.05 0.45 8.99
N THR A 95 -5.16 -0.01 9.58
CA THR A 95 -5.30 -0.14 11.04
C THR A 95 -4.47 -1.28 11.65
N SER A 96 -3.94 -2.17 10.82
CA SER A 96 -3.13 -3.32 11.26
C SER A 96 -1.61 -3.05 11.20
N PHE A 97 -1.22 -1.85 10.77
CA PHE A 97 0.17 -1.38 10.70
C PHE A 97 0.47 -0.45 11.88
#